data_AF-A0A3D0T178-F1
#
_entry.id   AF-A0A3D0T178-F1
#
_cell.length_a   1.000
_cell.length_b   1.000
_cell.length_c   1.000
_cell.angle_alpha   90.00
_cell.angle_beta   90.00
_cell.angle_gamma   90.00
#
_symmetry.space_group_name_H-M   'P 1'
#
loop_
_entity.id
_entity.type
_entity.pdbx_description
1 polymer ?
#
loop_
_entity_poly.entity_id
_entity_poly.type
_entity_poly.pdbx_seq_one_letter_code
_entity_poly.pdbx_strand_id
1 'polypeptide(L)'
;MAALFIQGFSNMVFNLRKNSLLLLPIFAALLLEAAIRFLSYQQPDATTYLAVHGQLLVEMLPFFVCHYLASTLSGRPALLIWLSGFIGYPLLSNILAHTIHAYGQWLLLEMQGVVLAIVASVLWFIHKFYGQVKQGPRSWIAHLLSLDFMVALSLFLWAFTMAGVFLYTDNPMVNQPLQMIIDFNLIVEQLPLFMHYFWQFSLMALVLFGVYWFNRYVLIRRLLAMHGLIPFLAGGLIFILLFSTPISALLLLMPLNNVTDFTLLPSENHNPFDPFNSQMTFWLLMFSTPIILAFERKSQDARVADIARRQTRTELQMLQQQVNPHFLFNTLNNLYALCLERSPQA
;
A
#
# COMPACT_ATOMS: atom_id res chain seq x y z
N MET A 1 24.14 25.57 -27.46
CA MET A 1 24.22 25.79 -26.00
C MET A 1 22.88 25.60 -25.29
N ALA A 2 21.77 26.22 -25.73
CA ALA A 2 20.45 26.07 -25.11
C ALA A 2 19.89 24.63 -25.10
N ALA A 3 20.07 23.87 -26.18
CA ALA A 3 19.60 22.47 -26.26
C ALA A 3 20.30 21.53 -25.26
N LEU A 4 21.61 21.71 -25.03
CA LEU A 4 22.38 20.95 -24.03
C LEU A 4 21.96 21.31 -22.60
N PHE A 5 21.61 22.56 -22.35
CA PHE A 5 21.12 23.02 -21.04
C PHE A 5 19.73 22.46 -20.71
N ILE A 6 18.82 22.45 -21.69
CA ILE A 6 17.48 21.87 -21.56
C ILE A 6 17.55 20.34 -21.35
N GLN A 7 18.44 19.66 -22.07
CA GLN A 7 18.65 18.22 -21.93
C GLN A 7 19.29 17.85 -20.57
N GLY A 8 20.24 18.66 -20.09
CA GLY A 8 20.82 18.53 -18.75
C GLY A 8 19.80 18.74 -17.63
N PHE A 9 18.96 19.76 -17.75
CA PHE A 9 17.89 20.04 -16.79
C PHE A 9 16.82 18.93 -16.77
N SER A 10 16.39 18.46 -17.94
CA SER A 10 15.44 17.33 -18.07
C SER A 10 15.98 16.05 -17.42
N ASN A 11 17.25 15.73 -17.67
CA ASN A 11 17.91 14.56 -17.07
C ASN A 11 18.06 14.70 -15.54
N MET A 12 18.36 15.90 -15.05
CA MET A 12 18.42 16.18 -13.61
C MET A 12 17.05 16.00 -12.95
N VAL A 13 15.99 16.56 -13.52
CA VAL A 13 14.62 16.42 -13.02
C VAL A 13 14.17 14.95 -13.05
N PHE A 14 14.50 14.22 -14.12
CA PHE A 14 14.20 12.79 -14.24
C PHE A 14 14.91 11.96 -13.16
N ASN A 15 16.21 12.20 -12.94
CA ASN A 15 16.98 11.50 -11.92
C ASN A 15 16.52 11.85 -10.50
N LEU A 16 16.20 13.11 -10.22
CA LEU A 16 15.63 13.53 -8.94
C LEU A 16 14.30 12.82 -8.68
N ARG A 17 13.41 12.75 -9.68
CA ARG A 17 12.12 12.05 -9.59
C ARG A 17 12.29 10.55 -9.37
N LYS A 18 13.24 9.92 -10.06
CA LYS A 18 13.51 8.49 -9.93
C LYS A 18 14.08 8.16 -8.54
N ASN A 19 15.01 8.97 -8.06
CA ASN A 19 15.64 8.78 -6.75
C ASN A 19 14.69 9.09 -5.60
N SER A 20 13.80 10.09 -5.74
CA SER A 20 12.79 10.38 -4.73
C SER A 20 11.76 9.26 -4.60
N LEU A 21 11.31 8.68 -5.72
CA LEU A 21 10.41 7.52 -5.70
C LEU A 21 11.06 6.26 -5.13
N LEU A 22 12.37 6.11 -5.31
CA LEU A 22 13.16 5.02 -4.75
C LEU A 22 13.24 5.11 -3.22
N LEU A 23 13.51 6.31 -2.68
CA LEU A 23 13.71 6.49 -1.23
C LEU A 23 12.40 6.70 -0.44
N LEU A 24 11.29 6.93 -1.14
CA LEU A 24 9.97 7.19 -0.53
C LEU A 24 9.54 6.20 0.55
N PRO A 25 9.73 4.87 0.41
CA PRO A 25 9.33 3.91 1.44
C PRO A 25 10.07 4.11 2.76
N ILE A 26 11.38 4.38 2.69
CA ILE A 26 12.21 4.59 3.89
C ILE A 26 11.88 5.93 4.53
N PHE A 27 11.61 6.94 3.71
CA PHE A 27 11.13 8.23 4.21
C PHE A 27 9.78 8.11 4.92
N ALA A 28 8.86 7.30 4.39
CA ALA A 28 7.59 7.00 5.05
C ALA A 28 7.79 6.25 6.38
N ALA A 29 8.72 5.29 6.44
CA ALA A 29 9.07 4.59 7.69
C ALA A 29 9.64 5.55 8.75
N LEU A 30 10.52 6.46 8.35
CA LEU A 30 11.07 7.50 9.22
C LEU A 30 9.98 8.40 9.78
N LEU A 31 9.10 8.93 8.92
CA LEU A 31 8.03 9.82 9.36
C LEU A 31 7.02 9.10 10.27
N LEU A 32 6.76 7.82 10.01
CA LEU A 32 5.89 7.00 10.84
C LEU A 32 6.50 6.79 12.23
N GLU A 33 7.78 6.42 12.32
CA GLU A 33 8.49 6.28 13.60
C GLU A 33 8.52 7.60 14.37
N ALA A 34 8.83 8.70 13.69
CA ALA A 34 8.84 10.03 14.28
C ALA A 34 7.45 10.42 14.82
N ALA A 35 6.38 10.09 14.09
CA ALA A 35 5.01 10.35 14.52
C ALA A 35 4.62 9.49 15.72
N ILE A 36 4.93 8.19 15.72
CA ILE A 36 4.70 7.29 16.85
C ILE A 36 5.41 7.83 18.11
N ARG A 37 6.67 8.25 17.97
CA ARG A 37 7.44 8.82 19.08
C ARG A 37 6.87 10.14 19.56
N PHE A 38 6.52 11.03 18.64
CA PHE A 38 5.93 12.33 18.97
C PHE A 38 4.63 12.19 19.75
N LEU A 39 3.76 11.26 19.35
CA LEU A 39 2.47 10.97 20.01
C LEU A 39 2.64 10.35 21.41
N SER A 40 3.80 9.77 21.72
CA SER A 40 4.09 9.19 23.04
C SER A 40 4.48 10.24 24.11
N TYR A 41 4.85 11.45 23.70
CA TYR A 41 5.20 12.52 24.65
C TYR A 41 3.94 13.14 25.25
N GLN A 42 3.95 13.35 26.57
CA GLN A 42 2.80 13.91 27.31
C GLN A 42 2.56 15.41 27.04
N GLN A 43 3.62 16.19 26.74
CA GLN A 43 3.51 17.61 26.36
C GLN A 43 4.43 17.92 25.17
N PRO A 44 4.00 17.56 23.95
CA PRO A 44 4.80 17.81 22.76
C PRO A 44 4.78 19.30 22.38
N ASP A 45 5.95 19.87 22.14
CA ASP A 45 6.10 21.22 21.60
C ASP A 45 6.72 21.20 20.19
N ALA A 46 6.69 22.34 19.50
CA ALA A 46 7.22 22.44 18.15
C ALA A 46 8.73 22.15 18.07
N THR A 47 9.48 22.39 19.15
CA THR A 47 10.92 22.10 19.19
C THR A 47 11.18 20.60 19.31
N THR A 48 10.44 19.89 20.16
CA THR A 48 10.49 18.42 20.27
C THR A 48 10.10 17.77 18.95
N TYR A 49 9.08 18.29 18.26
CA TYR A 49 8.72 17.80 16.93
C TYR A 49 9.90 17.84 15.95
N LEU A 50 10.54 19.01 15.81
CA LEU A 50 11.67 19.19 14.89
C LEU A 50 12.91 18.38 15.33
N ALA A 51 13.17 18.30 16.63
CA ALA A 51 14.28 17.54 17.19
C ALA A 51 14.14 16.04 16.90
N VAL A 52 12.96 15.44 17.18
CA VAL A 52 12.69 14.02 16.91
C VAL A 52 12.86 13.69 15.42
N HIS A 53 12.29 14.51 14.53
CA HIS A 53 12.39 14.29 13.09
C HIS A 53 13.82 14.46 12.59
N GLY A 54 14.53 15.51 13.04
CA GLY A 54 15.92 15.76 12.66
C GLY A 54 16.84 14.66 13.13
N GLN A 55 16.66 14.19 14.36
CA GLN A 55 17.47 13.14 14.95
C GLN A 55 17.23 11.78 14.26
N LEU A 56 15.98 11.36 14.08
CA LEU A 56 15.68 10.12 13.36
C LEU A 56 16.15 10.17 11.91
N LEU A 57 16.14 11.34 11.27
CA LEU A 57 16.72 11.50 9.94
C LEU A 57 18.22 11.19 9.94
N VAL A 58 18.97 11.68 10.93
CA VAL A 58 20.40 11.35 11.08
C VAL A 58 20.60 9.87 11.37
N GLU A 59 19.86 9.32 12.33
CA GLU A 59 19.98 7.91 12.72
C GLU A 59 19.55 6.93 11.62
N MET A 60 18.66 7.35 10.71
CA MET A 60 18.20 6.51 9.60
C MET A 60 19.00 6.69 8.29
N LEU A 61 19.98 7.61 8.23
CA LEU A 61 20.83 7.82 7.04
C LEU A 61 21.44 6.51 6.48
N PRO A 62 21.95 5.57 7.30
CA PRO A 62 22.48 4.31 6.79
C PRO A 62 21.46 3.49 6.01
N PHE A 63 20.16 3.51 6.40
CA PHE A 63 19.10 2.82 5.66
C PHE A 63 18.87 3.46 4.29
N PHE A 64 18.84 4.81 4.22
CA PHE A 64 18.69 5.52 2.94
C PHE A 64 19.84 5.19 1.98
N VAL A 65 21.08 5.26 2.47
CA VAL A 65 22.28 5.00 1.67
C VAL A 65 22.30 3.54 1.20
N CYS A 66 22.10 2.58 2.11
CA CYS A 66 22.16 1.17 1.77
C CYS A 66 21.02 0.74 0.84
N HIS A 67 19.81 1.29 1.01
CA HIS A 67 18.71 1.03 0.09
C HIS A 67 18.96 1.60 -1.29
N TYR A 68 19.45 2.84 -1.37
CA TYR A 68 19.83 3.46 -2.63
C TYR A 68 20.86 2.59 -3.37
N LEU A 69 21.96 2.26 -2.70
CA LEU A 69 23.03 1.46 -3.28
C LEU A 69 22.56 0.05 -3.67
N ALA A 70 21.85 -0.65 -2.78
CA ALA A 70 21.28 -1.97 -3.08
C ALA A 70 20.31 -1.94 -4.27
N SER A 71 19.63 -0.82 -4.51
CA SER A 71 18.74 -0.66 -5.66
C SER A 71 19.47 -0.46 -6.99
N THR A 72 20.69 0.07 -6.97
CA THR A 72 21.52 0.31 -8.16
C THR A 72 22.33 -0.92 -8.58
N LEU A 73 22.63 -1.80 -7.63
CA LEU A 73 23.37 -3.04 -7.86
C LEU A 73 22.43 -4.22 -8.14
N SER A 74 22.99 -5.34 -8.59
CA SER A 74 22.25 -6.59 -8.82
C SER A 74 22.98 -7.79 -8.19
N GLY A 75 22.21 -8.80 -7.78
CA GLY A 75 22.74 -10.06 -7.25
C GLY A 75 23.38 -9.93 -5.85
N ARG A 76 24.49 -10.66 -5.65
CA ARG A 76 25.19 -10.75 -4.35
C ARG A 76 25.63 -9.40 -3.75
N PRO A 77 26.24 -8.45 -4.50
CA PRO A 77 26.68 -7.18 -3.89
C PRO A 77 25.50 -6.33 -3.39
N ALA A 78 24.36 -6.34 -4.08
CA ALA A 78 23.16 -5.65 -3.62
C ALA A 78 22.67 -6.22 -2.28
N LEU A 79 22.64 -7.55 -2.14
CA LEU A 79 22.22 -8.23 -0.92
C LEU A 79 23.18 -7.96 0.24
N LEU A 80 24.49 -7.94 0.00
CA LEU A 80 25.48 -7.63 1.04
C LEU A 80 25.34 -6.19 1.57
N ILE A 81 25.19 -5.20 0.68
CA ILE A 81 24.95 -3.81 1.10
C ILE A 81 23.64 -3.66 1.85
N TRP A 82 22.60 -4.37 1.41
CA TRP A 82 21.33 -4.38 2.09
C TRP A 82 21.46 -4.95 3.51
N LEU A 83 22.09 -6.13 3.66
CA LEU A 83 22.31 -6.75 4.97
C LEU A 83 23.16 -5.88 5.89
N SER A 84 24.20 -5.21 5.37
CA SER A 84 25.02 -4.31 6.19
C SER A 84 24.22 -3.14 6.74
N GLY A 85 23.32 -2.55 5.95
CA GLY A 85 22.51 -1.40 6.38
C GLY A 85 21.31 -1.77 7.25
N PHE A 86 20.62 -2.87 6.94
CA PHE A 86 19.36 -3.22 7.58
C PHE A 86 19.50 -4.22 8.73
N ILE A 87 20.64 -4.91 8.85
CA ILE A 87 20.92 -5.84 9.94
C ILE A 87 22.21 -5.46 10.67
N GLY A 88 23.30 -5.24 9.93
CA GLY A 88 24.60 -4.91 10.50
C GLY A 88 24.60 -3.62 11.31
N TYR A 89 24.09 -2.53 10.72
CA TYR A 89 24.03 -1.22 11.38
C TYR A 89 23.18 -1.22 12.66
N PRO A 90 21.91 -1.70 12.66
CA PRO A 90 21.11 -1.75 13.88
C PRO A 90 21.74 -2.59 14.99
N LEU A 91 22.36 -3.73 14.63
CA LEU A 91 23.02 -4.59 15.60
C LEU A 91 24.25 -3.92 16.21
N LEU A 92 25.06 -3.24 15.40
CA LEU A 92 26.20 -2.46 15.87
C LEU A 92 25.77 -1.26 16.72
N SER A 93 24.73 -0.55 16.30
CA SER A 93 24.12 0.56 17.05
C SER A 93 23.64 0.09 18.43
N ASN A 94 22.96 -1.05 18.50
CA ASN A 94 22.48 -1.60 19.77
C ASN A 94 23.64 -2.02 20.70
N ILE A 95 24.69 -2.66 20.17
CA ILE A 95 25.90 -2.97 20.94
C ILE A 95 26.57 -1.69 21.47
N LEU A 96 26.65 -0.65 20.65
CA LEU A 96 27.19 0.65 21.06
C LEU A 96 26.34 1.31 22.16
N ALA A 97 25.02 1.20 22.09
CA ALA A 97 24.11 1.76 23.09
C ALA A 97 24.30 1.12 24.46
N HIS A 98 24.55 -0.20 24.51
CA HIS A 98 24.83 -0.91 25.75
C HIS A 98 26.25 -0.72 26.29
N THR A 99 27.20 -0.33 25.44
CA THR A 99 28.60 -0.14 25.85
C THR A 99 28.91 1.33 26.21
N ILE A 100 28.26 2.29 25.55
CA ILE A 100 28.49 3.73 25.74
C ILE A 100 27.20 4.37 26.24
N HIS A 101 27.14 4.66 27.54
CA HIS A 101 25.93 5.22 28.18
C HIS A 101 25.44 6.53 27.52
N ALA A 102 26.35 7.42 27.14
CA ALA A 102 25.98 8.67 26.48
C ALA A 102 25.31 8.43 25.11
N TYR A 103 25.76 7.40 24.38
CA TYR A 103 25.15 7.03 23.10
C TYR A 103 23.81 6.33 23.32
N GLY A 104 23.69 5.46 24.33
CA GLY A 104 22.42 4.81 24.66
C GLY A 104 21.32 5.79 25.08
N GLN A 105 21.66 6.89 25.75
CA GLN A 105 20.71 7.97 26.06
C GLN A 105 20.38 8.84 24.85
N TRP A 106 21.31 8.98 23.91
CA TRP A 106 21.10 9.72 22.69
C TRP A 106 20.23 8.94 21.71
N LEU A 107 20.49 7.64 21.52
CA LEU A 107 19.82 6.79 20.52
C LEU A 107 18.29 6.83 20.66
N LEU A 108 17.60 7.34 19.64
CA LEU A 108 16.14 7.41 19.61
C LEU A 108 15.51 6.25 18.82
N LEU A 109 16.23 5.70 17.85
CA LEU A 109 15.78 4.62 16.99
C LEU A 109 15.66 3.30 17.76
N GLU A 110 14.42 2.90 18.01
CA GLU A 110 14.10 1.62 18.65
C GLU A 110 13.94 0.49 17.62
N MET A 111 13.81 -0.74 18.13
CA MET A 111 13.62 -1.95 17.31
C MET A 111 12.41 -1.84 16.37
N GLN A 112 11.34 -1.16 16.79
CA GLN A 112 10.16 -0.91 15.96
C GLN A 112 10.49 -0.10 14.70
N GLY A 113 11.28 0.98 14.82
CA GLY A 113 11.68 1.82 13.69
C GLY A 113 12.59 1.08 12.70
N VAL A 114 13.46 0.19 13.22
CA VAL A 114 14.27 -0.72 12.41
C VAL A 114 13.37 -1.68 11.61
N VAL A 115 12.38 -2.29 12.27
CA VAL A 115 11.42 -3.20 11.61
C VAL A 115 10.63 -2.45 10.53
N LEU A 116 10.15 -1.25 10.80
CA LEU A 116 9.45 -0.41 9.82
C LEU A 116 10.32 -0.14 8.59
N ALA A 117 11.60 0.21 8.78
CA ALA A 117 12.54 0.44 7.69
C ALA A 117 12.78 -0.83 6.86
N ILE A 118 12.96 -1.99 7.50
CA ILE A 118 13.13 -3.29 6.84
C ILE A 118 11.90 -3.61 5.99
N VAL A 119 10.70 -3.53 6.58
CA VAL A 119 9.44 -3.82 5.87
C VAL A 119 9.28 -2.90 4.67
N ALA A 120 9.49 -1.59 4.85
CA ALA A 120 9.37 -0.62 3.77
C ALA A 120 10.35 -0.91 2.61
N SER A 121 11.61 -1.24 2.93
CA SER A 121 12.61 -1.59 1.92
C SER A 121 12.27 -2.90 1.20
N VAL A 122 11.84 -3.95 1.93
CA VAL A 122 11.50 -5.25 1.35
C VAL A 122 10.29 -5.14 0.42
N LEU A 123 9.24 -4.41 0.84
CA LEU A 123 8.07 -4.14 0.00
C LEU A 123 8.45 -3.46 -1.31
N TRP A 124 9.39 -2.51 -1.26
CA TRP A 124 9.89 -1.85 -2.47
C TRP A 124 10.62 -2.80 -3.42
N PHE A 125 11.50 -3.66 -2.90
CA PHE A 125 12.18 -4.66 -3.74
C PHE A 125 11.18 -5.67 -4.34
N ILE A 126 10.20 -6.14 -3.55
CA ILE A 126 9.11 -7.00 -4.06
C ILE A 126 8.40 -6.28 -5.21
N HIS A 127 8.05 -5.01 -5.05
CA HIS A 127 7.42 -4.21 -6.09
C HIS A 127 8.31 -4.07 -7.35
N LYS A 128 9.60 -3.78 -7.19
CA LYS A 128 10.56 -3.65 -8.29
C LYS A 128 10.71 -4.95 -9.08
N PHE A 129 10.93 -6.07 -8.39
CA PHE A 129 11.06 -7.38 -9.03
C PHE A 129 9.77 -7.78 -9.74
N TYR A 130 8.61 -7.50 -9.14
CA TYR A 130 7.32 -7.80 -9.74
C TYR A 130 7.02 -6.96 -10.99
N GLY A 131 7.38 -5.67 -10.99
CA GLY A 131 7.21 -4.78 -12.14
C GLY A 131 8.00 -5.22 -13.39
N GLN A 132 9.01 -6.08 -13.22
CA GLN A 132 9.83 -6.63 -14.31
C GLN A 132 9.33 -7.99 -14.84
N VAL A 133 8.51 -8.71 -14.07
CA VAL A 133 7.95 -10.00 -14.50
C VAL A 133 6.74 -9.73 -15.40
N LYS A 134 6.84 -10.10 -16.69
CA LYS A 134 5.70 -10.11 -17.63
C LYS A 134 4.65 -11.10 -17.11
N GLN A 135 3.61 -10.58 -16.45
CA GLN A 135 2.56 -11.40 -15.83
C GLN A 135 1.63 -12.03 -16.87
N GLY A 136 1.37 -13.33 -16.69
CA GLY A 136 0.14 -13.99 -17.15
C GLY A 136 -0.96 -13.93 -16.06
N PRO A 137 -2.23 -14.17 -16.41
CA PRO A 137 -3.41 -13.82 -15.59
C PRO A 137 -3.66 -14.64 -14.30
N ARG A 138 -2.72 -15.46 -13.83
CA ARG A 138 -2.97 -16.48 -12.77
C ARG A 138 -1.87 -16.63 -11.71
N SER A 139 -1.06 -15.61 -11.43
CA SER A 139 -0.09 -15.72 -10.32
C SER A 139 -0.76 -15.39 -8.97
N TRP A 140 -0.49 -16.20 -7.93
CA TRP A 140 -0.93 -15.96 -6.54
C TRP A 140 -0.52 -14.55 -6.04
N ILE A 141 0.56 -14.00 -6.56
CA ILE A 141 1.07 -12.67 -6.23
C ILE A 141 0.17 -11.54 -6.79
N ALA A 142 -0.53 -11.76 -7.91
CA ALA A 142 -1.50 -10.79 -8.42
C ALA A 142 -2.69 -10.61 -7.46
N HIS A 143 -3.06 -11.65 -6.69
CA HIS A 143 -4.05 -11.53 -5.64
C HIS A 143 -3.55 -10.68 -4.46
N LEU A 144 -2.28 -10.83 -4.07
CA LEU A 144 -1.66 -10.04 -2.99
C LEU A 144 -1.60 -8.53 -3.31
N LEU A 145 -1.56 -8.17 -4.60
CA LEU A 145 -1.57 -6.78 -5.05
C LEU A 145 -2.97 -6.27 -5.44
N SER A 146 -4.00 -7.08 -5.22
CA SER A 146 -5.37 -6.64 -5.43
C SER A 146 -5.80 -5.64 -4.35
N LEU A 147 -6.61 -4.66 -4.73
CA LEU A 147 -7.09 -3.65 -3.79
C LEU A 147 -7.87 -4.27 -2.61
N ASP A 148 -8.64 -5.34 -2.84
CA ASP A 148 -9.38 -6.02 -1.75
C ASP A 148 -8.43 -6.61 -0.72
N PHE A 149 -7.39 -7.32 -1.18
CA PHE A 149 -6.40 -7.92 -0.29
C PHE A 149 -5.62 -6.85 0.47
N MET A 150 -5.21 -5.77 -0.19
CA MET A 150 -4.47 -4.68 0.46
C MET A 150 -5.29 -3.98 1.54
N VAL A 151 -6.58 -3.71 1.28
CA VAL A 151 -7.49 -3.13 2.27
C VAL A 151 -7.71 -4.11 3.43
N ALA A 152 -7.99 -5.39 3.14
CA ALA A 152 -8.19 -6.40 4.17
C ALA A 152 -6.95 -6.60 5.05
N LEU A 153 -5.75 -6.68 4.45
CA LEU A 153 -4.49 -6.76 5.18
C LEU A 153 -4.25 -5.52 6.04
N SER A 154 -4.52 -4.32 5.52
CA SER A 154 -4.33 -3.07 6.28
C SER A 154 -5.26 -3.02 7.50
N LEU A 155 -6.52 -3.43 7.33
CA LEU A 155 -7.50 -3.48 8.43
C LEU A 155 -7.16 -4.58 9.44
N PHE A 156 -6.65 -5.73 9.00
CA PHE A 156 -6.16 -6.78 9.89
C PHE A 156 -4.96 -6.30 10.73
N LEU A 157 -3.97 -5.68 10.09
CA LEU A 157 -2.80 -5.12 10.78
C LEU A 157 -3.21 -4.02 11.76
N TRP A 158 -4.15 -3.16 11.38
CA TRP A 158 -4.72 -2.16 12.27
C TRP A 158 -5.43 -2.81 13.48
N ALA A 159 -6.27 -3.81 13.27
CA ALA A 159 -6.97 -4.48 14.37
C ALA A 159 -5.98 -5.20 15.32
N PHE A 160 -4.95 -5.85 14.78
CA PHE A 160 -3.90 -6.50 15.56
C PHE A 160 -3.09 -5.49 16.39
N THR A 161 -2.67 -4.40 15.76
CA THR A 161 -1.89 -3.35 16.44
C THR A 161 -2.70 -2.65 17.52
N MET A 162 -3.95 -2.27 17.24
CA MET A 162 -4.83 -1.67 18.24
C MET A 162 -5.11 -2.61 19.42
N ALA A 163 -5.30 -3.90 19.17
CA ALA A 163 -5.47 -4.88 20.25
C ALA A 163 -4.22 -5.02 21.13
N GLY A 164 -3.02 -4.99 20.53
CA GLY A 164 -1.75 -5.01 21.25
C GLY A 164 -1.54 -3.74 22.09
N VAL A 165 -1.85 -2.57 21.53
CA VAL A 165 -1.77 -1.28 22.24
C VAL A 165 -2.75 -1.22 23.42
N PHE A 166 -3.99 -1.69 23.22
CA PHE A 166 -4.99 -1.75 24.28
C PHE A 166 -4.62 -2.72 25.40
N LEU A 167 -3.91 -3.80 25.08
CA LEU A 167 -3.42 -4.75 26.07
C LEU A 167 -2.35 -4.14 26.99
N TYR A 168 -1.52 -3.23 26.46
CA TYR A 168 -0.40 -2.67 27.20
C TYR A 168 -0.83 -1.69 28.31
N THR A 169 -1.98 -1.04 28.16
CA THR A 169 -2.46 -0.02 29.11
C THR A 169 -3.59 -0.57 29.97
N ASP A 170 -3.47 -0.50 31.30
CA ASP A 170 -4.55 -0.88 32.21
C ASP A 170 -5.78 0.00 31.98
N ASN A 171 -6.96 -0.62 31.80
CA ASN A 171 -8.22 0.09 31.50
C ASN A 171 -8.05 1.16 30.39
N PRO A 172 -7.76 0.74 29.15
CA PRO A 172 -7.32 1.64 28.07
C PRO A 172 -8.36 2.70 27.67
N MET A 173 -9.64 2.42 27.92
CA MET A 173 -10.73 3.38 27.66
C MET A 173 -10.78 4.54 28.67
N VAL A 174 -10.23 4.36 29.87
CA VAL A 174 -10.20 5.37 30.94
C VAL A 174 -8.84 6.05 31.00
N ASN A 175 -7.76 5.29 30.86
CA ASN A 175 -6.38 5.79 31.00
C ASN A 175 -5.81 6.22 29.63
N GLN A 176 -6.20 7.41 29.19
CA GLN A 176 -5.68 8.04 27.98
C GLN A 176 -4.59 9.09 28.33
N PRO A 177 -3.60 9.35 27.46
CA PRO A 177 -3.38 8.77 26.14
C PRO A 177 -2.76 7.36 26.18
N LEU A 178 -3.09 6.55 25.17
CA LEU A 178 -2.55 5.19 25.04
C LEU A 178 -1.07 5.24 24.66
N GLN A 179 -0.28 4.37 25.28
CA GLN A 179 1.11 4.18 24.87
C GLN A 179 1.13 3.26 23.64
N MET A 180 1.66 3.76 22.53
CA MET A 180 1.72 3.05 21.24
C MET A 180 2.81 1.98 21.23
N ILE A 181 2.84 1.13 22.25
CA ILE A 181 3.83 0.07 22.48
C ILE A 181 3.14 -1.28 22.35
N ILE A 182 3.82 -2.23 21.69
CA ILE A 182 3.35 -3.61 21.57
C ILE A 182 4.37 -4.51 22.26
N ASP A 183 3.99 -5.07 23.40
CA ASP A 183 4.79 -6.07 24.10
C ASP A 183 4.35 -7.48 23.71
N PHE A 184 5.17 -8.17 22.92
CA PHE A 184 4.89 -9.53 22.47
C PHE A 184 4.89 -10.55 23.60
N ASN A 185 5.66 -10.34 24.67
CA ASN A 185 5.64 -11.24 25.82
C ASN A 185 4.30 -11.11 26.53
N LEU A 186 3.82 -9.87 26.72
CA LEU A 186 2.52 -9.60 27.31
C LEU A 186 1.36 -10.21 26.48
N ILE A 187 1.44 -10.18 25.15
CA ILE A 187 0.47 -10.83 24.27
C ILE A 187 0.42 -12.35 24.51
N VAL A 188 1.57 -12.98 24.70
CA VAL A 188 1.64 -14.43 24.96
C VAL A 188 1.13 -14.74 26.37
N GLU A 189 1.52 -13.96 27.38
CA GLU A 189 1.11 -14.13 28.78
C GLU A 189 -0.38 -13.89 28.98
N GLN A 190 -0.95 -12.87 28.32
CA GLN A 190 -2.35 -12.46 28.44
C GLN A 190 -3.15 -12.71 27.15
N LEU A 191 -2.90 -13.84 26.49
CA LEU A 191 -3.54 -14.21 25.23
C LEU A 191 -5.09 -14.11 25.24
N PRO A 192 -5.81 -14.53 26.31
CA PRO A 192 -7.27 -14.40 26.32
C PRO A 192 -7.75 -12.95 26.29
N LEU A 193 -7.08 -12.04 27.00
CA LEU A 193 -7.43 -10.62 27.01
C LEU A 193 -7.08 -9.97 25.66
N PHE A 194 -5.92 -10.30 25.10
CA PHE A 194 -5.56 -9.87 23.75
C PHE A 194 -6.63 -10.31 22.73
N MET A 195 -7.06 -11.57 22.76
CA MET A 195 -8.09 -12.09 21.85
C MET A 195 -9.44 -11.40 22.04
N HIS A 196 -9.77 -11.01 23.27
CA HIS A 196 -10.98 -10.24 23.57
C HIS A 196 -10.96 -8.85 22.91
N TYR A 197 -9.83 -8.12 22.97
CA TYR A 197 -9.67 -6.85 22.26
C TYR A 197 -9.60 -7.06 20.74
N PHE A 198 -8.83 -8.05 20.29
CA PHE A 198 -8.64 -8.34 18.88
C PHE A 198 -9.95 -8.68 18.16
N TRP A 199 -10.86 -9.42 18.80
CA TRP A 199 -12.18 -9.69 18.25
C TRP A 199 -13.00 -8.41 18.03
N GLN A 200 -12.98 -7.47 18.99
CA GLN A 200 -13.75 -6.22 18.90
C GLN A 200 -13.18 -5.30 17.80
N PHE A 201 -11.86 -5.13 17.73
CA PHE A 201 -11.24 -4.39 16.63
C PHE A 201 -11.43 -5.10 15.28
N SER A 202 -11.48 -6.43 15.25
CA SER A 202 -11.80 -7.19 14.03
C SER A 202 -13.25 -6.94 13.57
N LEU A 203 -14.20 -6.79 14.49
CA LEU A 203 -15.58 -6.41 14.16
C LEU A 203 -15.63 -4.99 13.55
N MET A 204 -14.90 -4.03 14.12
CA MET A 204 -14.78 -2.68 13.56
C MET A 204 -14.14 -2.72 12.16
N ALA A 205 -13.05 -3.47 12.00
CA ALA A 205 -12.39 -3.69 10.72
C ALA A 205 -13.35 -4.31 9.69
N LEU A 206 -14.19 -5.27 10.08
CA LEU A 206 -15.19 -5.88 9.21
C LEU A 206 -16.24 -4.87 8.74
N VAL A 207 -16.71 -3.99 9.64
CA VAL A 207 -17.63 -2.90 9.28
C VAL A 207 -16.99 -1.96 8.25
N LEU A 208 -15.74 -1.52 8.50
CA LEU A 208 -15.00 -0.65 7.57
C LEU A 208 -14.80 -1.34 6.20
N PHE A 209 -14.47 -2.64 6.20
CA PHE A 209 -14.37 -3.43 4.98
C PHE A 209 -15.72 -3.53 4.27
N GLY A 210 -16.82 -3.68 4.99
CA GLY A 210 -18.17 -3.68 4.46
C GLY A 210 -18.54 -2.37 3.76
N VAL A 211 -18.22 -1.23 4.35
CA VAL A 211 -18.43 0.09 3.73
C VAL A 211 -17.56 0.24 2.47
N TYR A 212 -16.28 -0.14 2.54
CA TYR A 212 -15.38 -0.20 1.38
C TYR A 212 -15.97 -1.08 0.26
N TRP A 213 -16.43 -2.28 0.60
CA TRP A 213 -16.98 -3.25 -0.34
C TRP A 213 -18.23 -2.69 -1.01
N PHE A 214 -19.15 -2.12 -0.24
CA PHE A 214 -20.34 -1.48 -0.78
C PHE A 214 -19.98 -0.33 -1.72
N ASN A 215 -19.05 0.55 -1.32
CA ASN A 215 -18.57 1.63 -2.16
C ASN A 215 -18.01 1.11 -3.49
N ARG A 216 -17.10 0.14 -3.44
CA ARG A 216 -16.44 -0.40 -4.63
C ARG A 216 -17.39 -1.16 -5.55
N TYR A 217 -18.14 -2.12 -5.02
CA TYR A 217 -18.89 -3.08 -5.83
C TYR A 217 -20.30 -2.61 -6.18
N VAL A 218 -20.94 -1.83 -5.32
CA VAL A 218 -22.29 -1.32 -5.54
C VAL A 218 -22.21 0.09 -6.10
N LEU A 219 -21.71 1.06 -5.32
CA LEU A 219 -21.72 2.47 -5.72
C LEU A 219 -20.90 2.70 -7.00
N ILE A 220 -19.64 2.29 -7.03
CA ILE A 220 -18.75 2.55 -8.17
C ILE A 220 -19.08 1.62 -9.35
N ARG A 221 -19.01 0.30 -9.17
CA ARG A 221 -19.14 -0.64 -10.29
C ARG A 221 -20.55 -0.79 -10.87
N ARG A 222 -21.61 -0.59 -10.07
CA ARG A 222 -22.99 -0.75 -10.55
C ARG A 222 -23.70 0.59 -10.77
N LEU A 223 -23.63 1.52 -9.82
CA LEU A 223 -24.34 2.79 -9.97
C LEU A 223 -23.55 3.76 -10.86
N LEU A 224 -22.32 4.11 -10.49
CA LEU A 224 -21.52 5.10 -11.20
C LEU A 224 -21.15 4.64 -12.62
N ALA A 225 -20.64 3.42 -12.77
CA ALA A 225 -20.14 2.92 -14.05
C ALA A 225 -21.27 2.65 -15.07
N MET A 226 -22.46 2.26 -14.62
CA MET A 226 -23.57 1.91 -15.54
C MET A 226 -24.61 3.02 -15.69
N HIS A 227 -24.85 3.84 -14.65
CA HIS A 227 -25.94 4.82 -14.61
C HIS A 227 -25.48 6.26 -14.37
N GLY A 228 -24.18 6.50 -14.16
CA GLY A 228 -23.61 7.83 -13.99
C GLY A 228 -23.71 8.38 -12.56
N LEU A 229 -23.47 9.69 -12.43
CA LEU A 229 -23.20 10.35 -11.15
C LEU A 229 -24.43 10.46 -10.23
N ILE A 230 -25.60 10.79 -10.76
CA ILE A 230 -26.78 11.07 -9.94
C ILE A 230 -27.24 9.82 -9.15
N PRO A 231 -27.39 8.63 -9.78
CA PRO A 231 -27.69 7.41 -9.03
C PRO A 231 -26.62 7.05 -8.01
N PHE A 232 -25.33 7.29 -8.33
CA PHE A 232 -24.23 7.08 -7.40
C PHE A 232 -24.38 7.93 -6.13
N LEU A 233 -24.64 9.24 -6.27
CA LEU A 233 -24.82 10.13 -5.13
C LEU A 233 -26.06 9.77 -4.31
N ALA A 234 -27.18 9.48 -4.99
CA ALA A 234 -28.41 9.04 -4.33
C ALA A 234 -28.20 7.72 -3.57
N GLY A 235 -27.52 6.73 -4.16
CA GLY A 235 -27.20 5.47 -3.52
C GLY A 235 -26.27 5.63 -2.32
N GLY A 236 -25.30 6.54 -2.39
CA GLY A 236 -24.44 6.89 -1.26
C GLY A 236 -25.22 7.53 -0.11
N LEU A 237 -26.11 8.47 -0.42
CA LEU A 237 -26.99 9.09 0.57
C LEU A 237 -27.92 8.06 1.23
N ILE A 238 -28.57 7.20 0.44
CA ILE A 238 -29.41 6.10 0.94
C ILE A 238 -28.60 5.18 1.84
N PHE A 239 -27.37 4.83 1.45
CA PHE A 239 -26.50 3.99 2.26
C PHE A 239 -26.20 4.62 3.62
N ILE A 240 -25.82 5.90 3.65
CA ILE A 240 -25.55 6.63 4.91
C ILE A 240 -26.80 6.64 5.81
N LEU A 241 -27.96 7.00 5.25
CA LEU A 241 -29.21 7.13 6.01
C LEU A 241 -29.72 5.79 6.54
N LEU A 242 -29.56 4.70 5.79
CA LEU A 242 -30.07 3.38 6.19
C LEU A 242 -29.09 2.60 7.07
N PHE A 243 -27.78 2.71 6.82
CA PHE A 243 -26.79 1.83 7.44
C PHE A 243 -25.96 2.49 8.54
N SER A 244 -25.78 3.81 8.56
CA SER A 244 -24.93 4.46 9.58
C SER A 244 -25.42 4.21 11.01
N THR A 245 -26.71 4.42 11.26
CA THR A 245 -27.33 4.22 12.58
C THR A 245 -27.26 2.76 13.06
N PRO A 246 -27.69 1.75 12.28
CA PRO A 246 -27.60 0.37 12.74
C PRO A 246 -26.16 -0.12 12.90
N ILE A 247 -25.22 0.37 12.09
CA ILE A 247 -23.79 0.10 12.29
C ILE A 247 -23.32 0.68 13.62
N SER A 248 -23.67 1.94 13.91
CA SER A 248 -23.29 2.59 15.17
C SER A 248 -23.89 1.88 16.38
N ALA A 249 -25.17 1.48 16.29
CA ALA A 249 -25.83 0.69 17.32
C ALA A 249 -25.16 -0.67 17.53
N LEU A 250 -24.78 -1.37 16.45
CA LEU A 250 -24.04 -2.64 16.52
C LEU A 250 -22.69 -2.46 17.23
N LEU A 251 -21.95 -1.40 16.90
CA LEU A 251 -20.64 -1.12 17.52
C LEU A 251 -20.80 -0.77 19.01
N LEU A 252 -21.87 -0.09 19.41
CA LEU A 252 -22.13 0.21 20.83
C LEU A 252 -22.41 -1.04 21.68
N LEU A 253 -22.77 -2.18 21.08
CA LEU A 253 -22.92 -3.45 21.81
C LEU A 253 -21.58 -4.08 22.22
N MET A 254 -20.46 -3.57 21.71
CA MET A 254 -19.12 -4.09 22.04
C MET A 254 -18.76 -3.76 23.49
N PRO A 255 -18.19 -4.71 24.26
CA PRO A 255 -17.76 -4.48 25.64
C PRO A 255 -16.86 -3.26 25.87
N LEU A 256 -16.01 -2.90 24.90
CA LEU A 256 -15.15 -1.72 24.95
C LEU A 256 -15.95 -0.41 25.06
N ASN A 257 -17.19 -0.38 24.55
CA ASN A 257 -18.06 0.79 24.60
C ASN A 257 -18.95 0.84 25.84
N ASN A 258 -18.80 -0.07 26.81
CA ASN A 258 -19.61 -0.07 28.04
C ASN A 258 -19.13 0.96 29.09
N VAL A 259 -18.12 1.77 28.80
CA VAL A 259 -17.65 2.86 29.67
C VAL A 259 -18.58 4.07 29.50
N THR A 260 -18.95 4.76 30.58
CA THR A 260 -20.00 5.80 30.55
C THR A 260 -19.59 7.08 29.83
N ASP A 261 -18.30 7.41 29.82
CA ASP A 261 -17.84 8.76 29.46
C ASP A 261 -17.28 8.83 28.03
N PHE A 262 -16.93 7.68 27.44
CA PHE A 262 -16.24 7.61 26.15
C PHE A 262 -16.57 6.32 25.39
N THR A 263 -16.71 6.43 24.07
CA THR A 263 -16.88 5.29 23.16
C THR A 263 -15.92 5.36 21.99
N LEU A 264 -15.67 4.22 21.34
CA LEU A 264 -14.89 4.11 20.11
C LEU A 264 -15.66 4.57 18.86
N LEU A 265 -16.88 5.09 19.04
CA LEU A 265 -17.61 5.71 17.95
C LEU A 265 -17.03 7.10 17.67
N PRO A 266 -17.16 7.60 16.43
CA PRO A 266 -16.77 8.96 16.11
C PRO A 266 -17.42 10.00 17.04
N SER A 267 -18.67 9.82 17.44
CA SER A 267 -19.39 10.77 18.31
C SER A 267 -18.93 10.75 19.77
N GLU A 268 -18.09 9.80 20.15
CA GLU A 268 -17.58 9.59 21.52
C GLU A 268 -18.69 9.44 22.58
N ASN A 269 -19.91 9.09 22.16
CA ASN A 269 -21.08 8.97 23.02
C ASN A 269 -21.88 7.70 22.70
N HIS A 270 -22.86 7.39 23.54
CA HIS A 270 -23.73 6.21 23.40
C HIS A 270 -25.00 6.49 22.58
N ASN A 271 -25.00 7.53 21.76
CA ASN A 271 -26.14 7.84 20.89
C ASN A 271 -25.87 7.34 19.46
N PRO A 272 -26.48 6.23 19.01
CA PRO A 272 -26.29 5.74 17.65
C PRO A 272 -26.89 6.67 16.58
N PHE A 273 -27.77 7.59 16.95
CA PHE A 273 -28.36 8.59 16.06
C PHE A 273 -27.56 9.90 15.98
N ASP A 274 -26.42 9.98 16.67
CA ASP A 274 -25.59 11.17 16.61
C ASP A 274 -25.15 11.46 15.15
N PRO A 275 -25.42 12.66 14.62
CA PRO A 275 -25.04 13.03 13.26
C PRO A 275 -23.56 12.84 12.95
N PHE A 276 -22.68 12.96 13.95
CA PHE A 276 -21.24 12.83 13.76
C PHE A 276 -20.84 11.42 13.31
N ASN A 277 -21.57 10.39 13.74
CA ASN A 277 -21.37 9.01 13.27
C ASN A 277 -21.67 8.87 11.77
N SER A 278 -22.75 9.50 11.30
CA SER A 278 -23.10 9.53 9.89
C SER A 278 -22.15 10.40 9.06
N GLN A 279 -21.64 11.49 9.65
CA GLN A 279 -20.66 12.37 9.03
C GLN A 279 -19.33 11.64 8.80
N MET A 280 -18.89 10.81 9.74
CA MET A 280 -17.71 9.96 9.55
C MET A 280 -17.89 8.99 8.37
N THR A 281 -19.06 8.36 8.25
CA THR A 281 -19.37 7.47 7.11
C THR A 281 -19.32 8.23 5.79
N PHE A 282 -19.85 9.46 5.75
CA PHE A 282 -19.74 10.34 4.59
C PHE A 282 -18.27 10.62 4.22
N TRP A 283 -17.44 11.03 5.19
CA TRP A 283 -16.02 11.31 4.94
C TRP A 283 -15.27 10.08 4.45
N LEU A 284 -15.54 8.91 5.03
CA LEU A 284 -14.96 7.65 4.60
C LEU A 284 -15.30 7.35 3.13
N LEU A 285 -16.57 7.51 2.72
CA LEU A 285 -16.96 7.35 1.32
C LEU A 285 -16.32 8.40 0.42
N MET A 286 -16.29 9.67 0.85
CA MET A 286 -15.76 10.78 0.05
C MET A 286 -14.27 10.61 -0.24
N PHE A 287 -13.45 10.26 0.77
CA PHE A 287 -12.02 10.08 0.60
C PHE A 287 -11.65 8.73 -0.03
N SER A 288 -12.40 7.66 0.24
CA SER A 288 -12.10 6.35 -0.37
C SER A 288 -12.46 6.28 -1.86
N THR A 289 -13.50 7.00 -2.31
CA THR A 289 -14.00 6.91 -3.68
C THR A 289 -12.95 7.25 -4.75
N PRO A 290 -12.22 8.39 -4.70
CA PRO A 290 -11.19 8.71 -5.68
C PRO A 290 -10.07 7.69 -5.73
N ILE A 291 -9.68 7.15 -4.56
CA ILE A 291 -8.64 6.13 -4.45
C ILE A 291 -9.10 4.85 -5.15
N ILE A 292 -10.31 4.36 -4.83
CA ILE A 292 -10.87 3.16 -5.45
C ILE A 292 -11.01 3.35 -6.96
N LEU A 293 -11.50 4.52 -7.43
CA LEU A 293 -11.61 4.84 -8.84
C LEU A 293 -10.26 4.83 -9.58
N ALA A 294 -9.20 5.38 -8.97
CA ALA A 294 -7.87 5.35 -9.54
C ALA A 294 -7.36 3.90 -9.74
N PHE A 295 -7.60 3.03 -8.76
CA PHE A 295 -7.27 1.61 -8.86
C PHE A 295 -8.12 0.86 -9.90
N GLU A 296 -9.42 1.12 -9.95
CA GLU A 296 -10.32 0.53 -10.95
C GLU A 296 -9.91 0.94 -12.36
N ARG A 297 -9.62 2.22 -12.59
CA ARG A 297 -9.15 2.73 -13.88
C ARG A 297 -7.83 2.07 -14.29
N LYS A 298 -6.85 2.00 -13.38
CA LYS A 298 -5.57 1.31 -13.66
C LYS A 298 -5.76 -0.16 -14.04
N SER A 299 -6.68 -0.85 -13.36
CA SER A 299 -7.04 -2.24 -13.67
C SER A 299 -7.73 -2.35 -15.03
N GLN A 300 -8.64 -1.43 -15.36
CA GLN A 300 -9.32 -1.37 -16.67
C GLN A 300 -8.33 -1.09 -17.80
N ASP A 301 -7.46 -0.10 -17.66
CA ASP A 301 -6.43 0.25 -18.65
C ASP A 301 -5.51 -0.95 -18.95
N ALA A 302 -5.10 -1.68 -17.90
CA ALA A 302 -4.31 -2.89 -18.05
C ALA A 302 -5.05 -4.00 -18.82
N ARG A 303 -6.35 -4.17 -18.58
CA ARG A 303 -7.19 -5.13 -19.32
C ARG A 303 -7.38 -4.73 -20.78
N VAL A 304 -7.66 -3.46 -21.05
CA VAL A 304 -7.79 -2.95 -22.43
C VAL A 304 -6.49 -3.12 -23.19
N ALA A 305 -5.34 -2.81 -22.58
CA ALA A 305 -4.04 -3.02 -23.20
C ALA A 305 -3.75 -4.51 -23.50
N ASP A 306 -4.18 -5.43 -22.63
CA ASP A 306 -4.03 -6.87 -22.88
C ASP A 306 -4.94 -7.35 -24.03
N ILE A 307 -6.20 -6.88 -24.07
CA ILE A 307 -7.13 -7.18 -25.17
C ILE A 307 -6.57 -6.67 -26.50
N ALA A 308 -6.09 -5.43 -26.55
CA ALA A 308 -5.48 -4.86 -27.75
C ALA A 308 -4.25 -5.67 -28.21
N ARG A 309 -3.37 -6.08 -27.29
CA ARG A 309 -2.22 -6.93 -27.61
C ARG A 309 -2.64 -8.28 -28.19
N ARG A 310 -3.68 -8.91 -27.62
CA ARG A 310 -4.21 -10.18 -28.13
C ARG A 310 -4.80 -10.00 -29.53
N GLN A 311 -5.55 -8.93 -29.76
CA GLN A 311 -6.11 -8.61 -31.07
C GLN A 311 -5.03 -8.42 -32.12
N THR A 312 -4.01 -7.60 -31.86
CA THR A 312 -2.87 -7.41 -32.79
C THR A 312 -2.17 -8.73 -33.09
N ARG A 313 -2.00 -9.61 -32.09
CA ARG A 313 -1.40 -10.94 -32.31
C ARG A 313 -2.27 -11.82 -33.20
N THR A 314 -3.59 -11.81 -32.99
CA THR A 314 -4.55 -12.55 -33.82
C THR A 314 -4.57 -12.01 -35.26
N GLU A 315 -4.56 -10.70 -35.44
CA GLU A 315 -4.48 -10.06 -36.77
C GLU A 315 -3.19 -10.42 -37.49
N LEU A 316 -2.04 -10.39 -36.80
CA LEU A 316 -0.76 -10.82 -37.36
C LEU A 316 -0.79 -12.31 -37.78
N GLN A 317 -1.38 -13.17 -36.98
CA GLN A 317 -1.53 -14.59 -37.32
C GLN A 317 -2.45 -14.79 -38.53
N MET A 318 -3.55 -14.05 -38.61
CA MET A 318 -4.45 -14.08 -39.76
C MET A 318 -3.76 -13.59 -41.04
N LEU A 319 -3.00 -12.49 -40.97
CA LEU A 319 -2.21 -11.97 -42.09
C LEU A 319 -1.15 -12.98 -42.54
N GLN A 320 -0.46 -13.62 -41.59
CA GLN A 320 0.50 -14.68 -41.90
C GLN A 320 -0.16 -15.87 -42.61
N GLN A 321 -1.37 -16.26 -42.21
CA GLN A 321 -2.14 -17.33 -42.87
C GLN A 321 -2.59 -16.94 -44.28
N GLN A 322 -2.91 -15.66 -44.53
CA GLN A 322 -3.30 -15.16 -45.85
C GLN A 322 -2.14 -15.18 -46.86
N VAL A 323 -0.90 -15.07 -46.40
CA VAL A 323 0.29 -15.36 -47.21
C VAL A 323 0.45 -16.88 -47.32
N ASN A 324 -0.44 -17.51 -48.08
CA ASN A 324 -0.46 -18.96 -48.24
C ASN A 324 0.81 -19.41 -48.99
N PRO A 325 1.65 -20.31 -48.44
CA PRO A 325 2.80 -20.85 -49.17
C PRO A 325 2.37 -21.48 -50.51
N HIS A 326 1.17 -22.05 -50.60
CA HIS A 326 0.61 -22.56 -51.85
C HIS A 326 0.36 -21.47 -52.89
N PHE A 327 -0.04 -20.26 -52.49
CA PHE A 327 -0.18 -19.14 -53.44
C PHE A 327 1.19 -18.76 -54.00
N LEU A 328 2.22 -18.69 -53.15
CA LEU A 328 3.59 -18.40 -53.56
C LEU A 328 4.14 -19.50 -54.50
N PHE A 329 3.91 -20.77 -54.19
CA PHE A 329 4.27 -21.90 -55.06
C PHE A 329 3.50 -21.90 -56.38
N ASN A 330 2.21 -21.57 -56.38
CA ASN A 330 1.43 -21.43 -57.61
C ASN A 330 1.96 -20.29 -58.49
N THR A 331 2.31 -19.15 -57.89
CA THR A 331 2.90 -18.03 -58.64
C THR A 331 4.26 -18.41 -59.22
N LEU A 332 5.12 -19.08 -58.44
CA LEU A 332 6.43 -19.54 -58.92
C LEU A 332 6.31 -20.58 -60.04
N ASN A 333 5.43 -21.57 -59.89
CA ASN A 333 5.22 -22.59 -60.93
C ASN A 333 4.66 -22.00 -62.22
N ASN A 334 3.69 -21.07 -62.13
CA ASN A 334 3.17 -20.39 -63.31
C ASN A 334 4.22 -19.49 -63.97
N LEU A 335 5.05 -18.78 -63.19
CA LEU A 335 6.18 -18.00 -63.73
C LEU A 335 7.22 -18.90 -64.39
N TYR A 336 7.55 -20.04 -63.78
CA TYR A 336 8.46 -21.02 -64.36
C TYR A 336 7.92 -21.55 -65.69
N ALA A 337 6.64 -21.92 -65.75
CA ALA A 337 5.97 -22.33 -66.97
C ALA A 337 5.99 -21.23 -68.05
N LEU A 338 5.64 -19.98 -67.70
CA LEU A 338 5.66 -18.83 -68.61
C LEU A 338 7.07 -18.49 -69.12
N CYS A 339 8.09 -18.62 -68.28
CA CYS A 339 9.48 -18.43 -68.67
C CYS A 339 9.96 -19.54 -69.61
N LEU A 340 9.53 -20.80 -69.38
CA LEU A 340 9.84 -21.91 -70.27
C LEU A 340 9.15 -21.76 -71.63
N GLU A 341 7.91 -21.28 -71.66
CA GLU A 341 7.13 -21.04 -72.88
C GLU A 341 7.67 -19.85 -73.70
N ARG A 342 8.22 -18.82 -73.03
CA ARG A 342 8.83 -17.65 -73.68
C ARG A 342 10.34 -17.77 -73.92
N SER A 343 10.98 -18.83 -73.43
CA SER A 343 12.34 -19.18 -73.82
C SER A 343 12.27 -19.84 -75.20
N PRO A 344 12.73 -19.19 -76.29
CA PRO A 344 12.88 -19.89 -77.55
C PRO A 344 13.77 -21.11 -77.29
N GLN A 345 13.35 -22.27 -77.78
CA GLN A 345 14.09 -23.51 -77.71
C GLN A 345 15.54 -23.23 -78.12
N ALA A 346 16.48 -23.35 -77.17
CA ALA A 346 17.91 -23.28 -77.41
C ALA A 346 18.39 -24.59 -78.05
#